data_AF-A0A926ZIU6-F1
#
_entry.id   AF-A0A926ZIU6-F1
#
_cell.length_a   1.000
_cell.length_b   1.000
_cell.length_c   1.000
_cell.angle_alpha   90.00
_cell.angle_beta   90.00
_cell.angle_gamma   90.00
#
_symmetry.space_group_name_H-M   'P 1'
#
loop_
_entity.id
_entity.type
_entity.pdbx_description
1 polymer ?
#
loop_
_entity_poly.entity_id
_entity_poly.type
_entity_poly.pdbx_seq_one_letter_code
_entity_poly.pdbx_strand_id
1 'polypeptide(L)'
;MNPKTEQLLATLEVITEDLLYSSAGDAAIEPFVWQVAEQGEFNLVNFLIYKNRLQIVDLPDFTKAWQRAAKALKQPSNISQTHQPPITLIDELPSHLTDLEFYNLGCDSLASQMIVGKTADDAWIGITALKYGIWTPKFGDYFGIEDGYYSDEAKKIKTQIKPFLEALEFLTKREEQPNQELIWEVAPSKTQVLIKLLNSSQYIQTYKYFGLKHQRLNNFMLSQLKQLRTYVIESGIYAVGQILNGDWLGVSTSGYWD
;
A
#
# COMPACT_ATOMS: atom_id res chain seq x y z
N MET A 1 17.81 11.41 18.54
CA MET A 1 18.14 11.95 17.21
C MET A 1 19.59 12.43 17.14
N ASN A 2 20.25 12.30 15.98
CA ASN A 2 21.60 12.83 15.75
C ASN A 2 21.53 14.36 15.56
N PRO A 3 22.45 15.18 16.11
CA PRO A 3 22.40 16.65 15.98
C PRO A 3 22.30 17.15 14.53
N LYS A 4 22.91 16.45 13.57
CA LYS A 4 22.80 16.79 12.15
C LYS A 4 21.38 16.55 11.61
N THR A 5 20.73 15.48 12.03
CA THR A 5 19.33 15.19 11.68
C THR A 5 18.40 16.24 12.28
N GLU A 6 18.62 16.63 13.54
CA GLU A 6 17.86 17.71 14.22
C GLU A 6 17.97 19.03 13.45
N GLN A 7 19.19 19.42 13.07
CA GLN A 7 19.43 20.64 12.30
C GLN A 7 18.74 20.62 10.93
N LEU A 8 18.77 19.49 10.22
CA LEU A 8 18.12 19.36 8.92
C LEU A 8 16.60 19.40 9.04
N LEU A 9 16.03 18.76 10.06
CA LEU A 9 14.60 18.81 10.35
C LEU A 9 14.15 20.24 10.68
N ALA A 10 14.84 20.93 11.59
CA ALA A 10 14.54 22.31 11.94
C ALA A 10 14.64 23.26 10.73
N THR A 11 15.61 23.03 9.85
CA THR A 11 15.72 23.82 8.60
C THR A 11 14.55 23.55 7.67
N LEU A 12 14.11 22.29 7.58
CA LEU A 12 12.97 21.90 6.74
C LEU A 12 11.65 22.45 7.30
N GLU A 13 11.47 22.48 8.63
CA GLU A 13 10.35 23.14 9.31
C GLU A 13 10.26 24.62 8.93
N VAL A 14 11.36 25.36 9.02
CA VAL A 14 11.39 26.78 8.61
C VAL A 14 11.12 26.97 7.11
N ILE A 15 11.56 26.04 6.26
CA ILE A 15 11.29 26.12 4.80
C ILE A 15 9.83 25.83 4.48
N THR A 16 9.18 24.98 5.27
CA THR A 16 7.80 24.52 5.07
C THR A 16 6.77 25.34 5.81
N GLU A 17 7.20 26.22 6.72
CA GLU A 17 6.37 27.23 7.38
C GLU A 17 5.57 28.01 6.32
N ASP A 18 4.25 28.06 6.53
CA ASP A 18 3.25 28.67 5.63
C ASP A 18 3.19 28.12 4.20
N LEU A 19 3.87 27.02 3.88
CA LEU A 19 3.73 26.36 2.58
C LEU A 19 2.48 25.49 2.55
N LEU A 20 1.63 25.78 1.58
CA LEU A 20 0.42 25.04 1.30
C LEU A 20 0.58 24.26 -0.01
N TYR A 21 0.04 23.04 -0.04
CA TYR A 21 -0.13 22.28 -1.27
C TYR A 21 -1.49 22.63 -1.87
N SER A 22 -1.49 23.58 -2.81
CA SER A 22 -2.71 24.00 -3.51
C SER A 22 -3.23 22.86 -4.39
N SER A 23 -4.25 22.18 -3.86
CA SER A 23 -5.10 21.15 -4.47
C SER A 23 -6.58 21.54 -4.21
N ALA A 24 -7.56 20.61 -4.28
CA ALA A 24 -8.95 20.95 -3.90
C ALA A 24 -9.11 21.36 -2.41
N GLY A 25 -8.02 21.33 -1.64
CA GLY A 25 -7.86 22.03 -0.37
C GLY A 25 -6.43 22.57 -0.19
N ASP A 26 -6.29 23.52 0.75
CA ASP A 26 -5.02 24.08 1.19
C ASP A 26 -4.45 23.25 2.35
N ALA A 27 -3.77 22.14 2.03
CA ALA A 27 -3.11 21.32 3.04
C ALA A 27 -1.70 21.83 3.34
N ALA A 28 -1.33 21.87 4.62
CA ALA A 28 0.03 22.17 5.03
C ALA A 28 1.04 21.13 4.50
N ILE A 29 2.28 21.56 4.29
CA ILE A 29 3.41 20.67 4.04
C ILE A 29 4.10 20.40 5.37
N GLU A 30 4.04 19.17 5.84
CA GLU A 30 4.55 18.76 7.15
C GLU A 30 5.87 18.00 7.01
N PRO A 31 6.97 18.48 7.59
CA PRO A 31 8.22 17.75 7.61
C PRO A 31 8.15 16.55 8.56
N PHE A 32 8.93 15.51 8.27
CA PHE A 32 9.08 14.37 9.16
C PHE A 32 10.46 13.72 9.03
N VAL A 33 10.84 13.00 10.08
CA VAL A 33 12.06 12.20 10.13
C VAL A 33 11.73 10.73 10.40
N TRP A 34 12.50 9.83 9.79
CA TRP A 34 12.56 8.42 10.12
C TRP A 34 13.96 8.08 10.63
N GLN A 35 14.06 7.82 11.93
CA GLN A 35 15.30 7.50 12.61
C GLN A 35 15.57 6.00 12.53
N VAL A 36 16.58 5.60 11.77
CA VAL A 36 16.85 4.17 11.51
C VAL A 36 17.21 3.42 12.79
N ALA A 37 17.87 4.09 13.73
CA ALA A 37 18.22 3.52 15.03
C ALA A 37 16.99 3.17 15.90
N GLU A 38 15.88 3.90 15.74
CA GLU A 38 14.67 3.75 16.56
C GLU A 38 13.59 2.93 15.85
N GLN A 39 13.50 3.07 14.52
CA GLN A 39 12.40 2.53 13.71
C GLN A 39 12.85 1.42 12.75
N GLY A 40 14.14 1.09 12.73
CA GLY A 40 14.73 0.11 11.81
C GLY A 40 14.92 0.67 10.40
N GLU A 41 15.26 -0.22 9.46
CA GLU A 41 15.43 0.14 8.05
C GLU A 41 14.13 0.73 7.48
N PHE A 42 14.27 1.87 6.79
CA PHE A 42 13.15 2.48 6.09
C PHE A 42 12.75 1.60 4.91
N ASN A 43 11.50 1.16 4.93
CA ASN A 43 10.80 0.69 3.75
C ASN A 43 9.34 1.13 3.85
N LEU A 44 8.64 1.12 2.73
CA LEU A 44 7.29 1.66 2.67
C LEU A 44 6.30 0.91 3.59
N VAL A 45 6.48 -0.39 3.79
CA VAL A 45 5.63 -1.21 4.68
C VAL A 45 5.79 -0.73 6.13
N ASN A 46 7.03 -0.63 6.61
CA ASN A 46 7.32 -0.11 7.96
C ASN A 46 6.80 1.31 8.13
N PHE A 47 6.95 2.16 7.11
CA PHE A 47 6.43 3.52 7.13
C PHE A 47 4.90 3.57 7.26
N LEU A 48 4.18 2.74 6.50
CA LEU A 48 2.72 2.64 6.59
C LEU A 48 2.27 2.13 7.96
N ILE A 49 2.96 1.13 8.54
CA ILE A 49 2.69 0.63 9.89
C ILE A 49 2.87 1.75 10.92
N TYR A 50 3.99 2.47 10.85
CA TYR A 50 4.27 3.60 11.76
C TYR A 50 3.23 4.71 11.65
N LYS A 51 2.73 5.00 10.45
CA LYS A 51 1.66 5.98 10.21
C LYS A 51 0.26 5.43 10.52
N ASN A 52 0.16 4.22 11.07
CA ASN A 52 -1.09 3.51 11.36
C ASN A 52 -2.00 3.39 10.12
N ARG A 53 -1.38 3.29 8.94
CA ARG A 53 -2.05 3.13 7.65
C ARG A 53 -2.09 1.68 7.19
N LEU A 54 -1.23 0.82 7.72
CA LEU A 54 -1.22 -0.62 7.49
C LEU A 54 -1.13 -1.31 8.85
N GLN A 55 -2.12 -2.12 9.20
CA GLN A 55 -2.23 -2.77 10.50
C GLN A 55 -2.28 -4.28 10.32
N ILE A 56 -1.52 -5.01 11.12
CA ILE A 56 -1.71 -6.46 11.27
C ILE A 56 -2.97 -6.67 12.11
N VAL A 57 -3.86 -7.52 11.63
CA VAL A 57 -5.13 -7.88 12.31
C VAL A 57 -5.18 -9.37 12.56
N ASP A 58 -5.91 -9.79 13.59
CA ASP A 58 -6.13 -11.21 13.82
C ASP A 58 -7.14 -11.78 12.81
N LEU A 59 -7.11 -13.12 12.66
CA LEU A 59 -7.97 -13.82 11.72
C LEU A 59 -9.47 -13.59 12.00
N PRO A 60 -9.97 -13.65 13.25
CA PRO A 60 -11.38 -13.33 13.55
C PRO A 60 -11.82 -11.94 13.08
N ASP A 61 -11.06 -10.89 13.38
CA ASP A 61 -11.37 -9.52 13.01
C ASP A 61 -11.28 -9.30 11.50
N PHE A 62 -10.24 -9.88 10.87
CA PHE A 62 -10.12 -9.90 9.42
C PHE A 62 -11.33 -10.56 8.76
N THR A 63 -11.69 -11.77 9.20
CA THR A 63 -12.83 -12.53 8.64
C THR A 63 -14.12 -11.76 8.79
N LYS A 64 -14.35 -11.13 9.95
CA LYS A 64 -15.52 -10.29 10.19
C LYS A 64 -15.56 -9.08 9.25
N ALA A 65 -14.42 -8.40 9.05
CA ALA A 65 -14.33 -7.28 8.12
C ALA A 65 -14.56 -7.71 6.66
N TRP A 66 -13.96 -8.83 6.25
CA TRP A 66 -14.11 -9.42 4.92
C TRP A 66 -15.57 -9.78 4.64
N GLN A 67 -16.23 -10.46 5.58
CA GLN A 67 -17.65 -10.81 5.49
C GLN A 67 -18.55 -9.58 5.41
N ARG A 68 -18.27 -8.53 6.20
CA ARG A 68 -19.02 -7.26 6.14
C ARG A 68 -18.91 -6.64 4.75
N ALA A 69 -17.71 -6.54 4.21
CA ALA A 69 -17.47 -5.95 2.91
C ALA A 69 -18.09 -6.80 1.77
N ALA A 70 -17.97 -8.13 1.82
CA ALA A 70 -18.64 -9.04 0.88
C ALA A 70 -20.19 -8.93 0.96
N LYS A 71 -20.76 -8.72 2.14
CA LYS A 71 -22.20 -8.52 2.32
C LYS A 71 -22.66 -7.16 1.76
N ALA A 72 -21.85 -6.11 1.90
CA ALA A 72 -22.15 -4.79 1.35
C ALA A 72 -22.19 -4.80 -0.19
N LEU A 73 -21.47 -5.72 -0.84
CA LEU A 73 -21.55 -5.94 -2.28
C LEU A 73 -22.85 -6.64 -2.73
N LYS A 74 -23.51 -7.43 -1.85
CA LYS A 74 -24.67 -8.29 -2.19
C LYS A 74 -26.06 -7.63 -2.20
N GLN A 75 -26.18 -6.32 -2.00
CA GLN A 75 -27.47 -5.61 -1.88
C GLN A 75 -27.84 -4.87 -3.20
N PRO A 76 -29.11 -4.87 -3.66
CA PRO A 76 -29.69 -5.98 -4.46
C PRO A 76 -30.56 -5.53 -5.67
N SER A 77 -30.94 -6.48 -6.54
CA SER A 77 -32.33 -6.48 -7.04
C SER A 77 -32.96 -7.85 -7.35
N ASN A 78 -32.30 -8.88 -7.90
CA ASN A 78 -33.05 -10.12 -8.25
C ASN A 78 -32.30 -11.47 -8.21
N ILE A 79 -31.08 -11.56 -7.69
CA ILE A 79 -30.32 -12.82 -7.74
C ILE A 79 -30.59 -13.64 -6.47
N SER A 80 -31.38 -14.71 -6.62
CA SER A 80 -31.67 -15.67 -5.55
C SER A 80 -30.38 -16.30 -5.02
N GLN A 81 -30.24 -16.20 -3.70
CA GLN A 81 -29.13 -16.65 -2.87
C GLN A 81 -28.85 -18.16 -2.99
N THR A 82 -27.59 -18.55 -3.09
CA THR A 82 -27.01 -19.75 -2.43
C THR A 82 -25.49 -19.75 -2.34
N HIS A 83 -24.78 -18.90 -3.08
CA HIS A 83 -23.32 -18.94 -3.02
C HIS A 83 -22.82 -18.20 -1.75
N GLN A 84 -22.23 -18.97 -0.82
CA GLN A 84 -21.44 -18.49 0.32
C GLN A 84 -19.93 -18.62 -0.01
N PRO A 85 -19.31 -17.72 -0.81
CA PRO A 85 -17.99 -17.96 -1.36
C PRO A 85 -16.79 -17.36 -0.60
N PRO A 86 -16.86 -16.51 0.47
CA PRO A 86 -15.63 -15.83 0.91
C PRO A 86 -14.83 -16.58 1.99
N ILE A 87 -15.48 -17.42 2.78
CA ILE A 87 -14.83 -18.10 3.92
C ILE A 87 -13.93 -19.25 3.42
N THR A 88 -14.32 -19.89 2.32
CA THR A 88 -13.61 -21.06 1.79
C THR A 88 -12.19 -20.76 1.35
N LEU A 89 -11.89 -19.55 0.85
CA LEU A 89 -10.51 -19.17 0.54
C LEU A 89 -9.66 -19.11 1.81
N ILE A 90 -10.14 -18.42 2.84
CA ILE A 90 -9.42 -18.24 4.10
C ILE A 90 -9.16 -19.59 4.78
N ASP A 91 -10.13 -20.50 4.75
CA ASP A 91 -10.00 -21.84 5.31
C ASP A 91 -9.05 -22.74 4.51
N GLU A 92 -8.90 -22.50 3.20
CA GLU A 92 -8.04 -23.29 2.33
C GLU A 92 -6.58 -22.84 2.39
N LEU A 93 -6.28 -21.56 2.59
CA LEU A 93 -4.90 -21.04 2.56
C LEU A 93 -3.93 -21.76 3.53
N PRO A 94 -4.30 -22.14 4.77
CA PRO A 94 -3.42 -22.87 5.68
C PRO A 94 -2.96 -24.25 5.17
N SER A 95 -3.62 -24.84 4.16
CA SER A 95 -3.19 -26.10 3.55
C SER A 95 -2.03 -25.92 2.55
N HIS A 96 -1.81 -24.67 2.09
CA HIS A 96 -0.80 -24.31 1.07
C HIS A 96 0.28 -23.37 1.58
N LEU A 97 -0.01 -22.58 2.62
CA LEU A 97 0.85 -21.49 3.10
C LEU A 97 1.16 -21.62 4.60
N THR A 98 2.38 -21.25 4.98
CA THR A 98 2.80 -21.01 6.36
C THR A 98 2.88 -19.51 6.64
N ASP A 99 3.11 -19.11 7.89
CA ASP A 99 3.34 -17.71 8.29
C ASP A 99 2.25 -16.75 7.78
N LEU A 100 0.99 -17.19 7.84
CA LEU A 100 -0.14 -16.38 7.40
C LEU A 100 -0.29 -15.13 8.26
N GLU A 101 -0.33 -13.98 7.60
CA GLU A 101 -0.58 -12.69 8.21
C GLU A 101 -1.69 -11.95 7.46
N PHE A 102 -2.51 -11.23 8.21
CA PHE A 102 -3.66 -10.51 7.72
C PHE A 102 -3.48 -9.03 7.98
N TYR A 103 -3.74 -8.21 6.96
CA TYR A 103 -3.50 -6.79 7.02
C TYR A 103 -4.76 -5.99 6.69
N ASN A 104 -4.90 -4.84 7.33
CA ASN A 104 -5.92 -3.84 7.05
C ASN A 104 -5.27 -2.47 6.78
N LEU A 105 -5.71 -1.80 5.72
CA LEU A 105 -5.29 -0.45 5.33
C LEU A 105 -6.12 0.69 5.95
N GLY A 106 -6.87 0.39 7.02
CA GLY A 106 -7.63 1.39 7.78
C GLY A 106 -8.92 1.87 7.12
N CYS A 107 -9.42 1.14 6.12
CA CYS A 107 -10.71 1.40 5.47
C CYS A 107 -11.61 0.17 5.56
N ASP A 108 -12.93 0.34 5.67
CA ASP A 108 -13.92 -0.74 5.66
C ASP A 108 -14.25 -1.20 4.23
N SER A 109 -13.23 -1.54 3.42
CA SER A 109 -13.38 -2.06 2.06
C SER A 109 -12.70 -3.43 1.90
N LEU A 110 -13.05 -4.21 0.86
CA LEU A 110 -12.30 -5.43 0.53
C LEU A 110 -10.90 -5.12 0.01
N ALA A 111 -10.75 -4.03 -0.72
CA ALA A 111 -9.47 -3.62 -1.27
C ALA A 111 -8.45 -3.26 -0.17
N SER A 112 -8.93 -2.85 1.02
CA SER A 112 -8.06 -2.51 2.14
C SER A 112 -7.62 -3.72 2.94
N GLN A 113 -8.03 -4.93 2.54
CA GLN A 113 -7.69 -6.17 3.20
C GLN A 113 -6.66 -6.93 2.38
N MET A 114 -5.59 -7.37 3.04
CA MET A 114 -4.55 -8.18 2.40
C MET A 114 -4.28 -9.43 3.21
N ILE A 115 -4.01 -10.51 2.50
CA ILE A 115 -3.55 -11.78 3.07
C ILE A 115 -2.17 -12.02 2.51
N VAL A 116 -1.20 -12.35 3.35
CA VAL A 116 0.11 -12.81 2.90
C VAL A 116 0.47 -14.12 3.60
N GLY A 117 1.23 -14.96 2.91
CA GLY A 117 1.72 -16.21 3.46
C GLY A 117 2.95 -16.69 2.70
N LYS A 118 3.66 -17.63 3.31
CA LYS A 118 4.90 -18.19 2.79
C LYS A 118 4.65 -19.58 2.21
N THR A 119 5.25 -19.87 1.07
CA THR A 119 5.21 -21.19 0.44
C THR A 119 6.25 -22.13 1.05
N ALA A 120 6.14 -23.42 0.72
CA ALA A 120 7.13 -24.42 1.08
C ALA A 120 8.52 -24.20 0.44
N ASP A 121 8.59 -23.42 -0.66
CA ASP A 121 9.85 -23.03 -1.32
C ASP A 121 10.32 -21.62 -0.93
N ASP A 122 9.89 -21.13 0.23
CA ASP A 122 10.26 -19.86 0.86
C ASP A 122 9.84 -18.58 0.09
N ALA A 123 9.09 -18.70 -0.99
CA ALA A 123 8.44 -17.57 -1.64
C ALA A 123 7.31 -17.01 -0.77
N TRP A 124 7.05 -15.71 -0.92
CA TRP A 124 5.91 -15.03 -0.32
C TRP A 124 4.84 -14.79 -1.36
N ILE A 125 3.61 -15.07 -0.97
CA ILE A 125 2.39 -14.86 -1.71
C ILE A 125 1.57 -13.78 -1.03
N GLY A 126 0.90 -12.98 -1.83
CA GLY A 126 -0.03 -11.96 -1.37
C GLY A 126 -1.34 -11.99 -2.15
N ILE A 127 -2.45 -11.70 -1.48
CA ILE A 127 -3.79 -11.58 -2.05
C ILE A 127 -4.43 -10.28 -1.57
N THR A 128 -5.04 -9.52 -2.47
CA THR A 128 -5.88 -8.36 -2.14
C THR A 128 -6.92 -8.13 -3.23
N ALA A 129 -7.81 -7.13 -3.07
CA ALA A 129 -8.70 -6.69 -4.13
C ALA A 129 -8.23 -5.37 -4.73
N LEU A 130 -8.47 -5.16 -6.03
CA LEU A 130 -8.20 -3.89 -6.68
C LEU A 130 -9.07 -2.78 -6.09
N LYS A 131 -8.46 -1.65 -5.70
CA LYS A 131 -9.22 -0.47 -5.27
C LYS A 131 -9.72 0.31 -6.48
N TYR A 132 -11.04 0.45 -6.57
CA TYR A 132 -11.69 1.17 -7.67
C TYR A 132 -11.70 2.67 -7.45
N GLY A 133 -11.71 3.40 -8.56
CA GLY A 133 -11.99 4.83 -8.57
C GLY A 133 -10.84 5.70 -8.07
N ILE A 134 -9.63 5.16 -7.97
CA ILE A 134 -8.47 6.01 -7.71
C ILE A 134 -8.06 6.64 -9.03
N TRP A 135 -8.16 7.96 -9.09
CA TRP A 135 -7.47 8.74 -10.09
C TRP A 135 -5.98 8.46 -9.95
N THR A 136 -5.35 7.90 -11.00
CA THR A 136 -3.91 7.73 -11.05
C THR A 136 -3.30 9.02 -11.58
N PRO A 137 -2.74 9.88 -10.70
CA PRO A 137 -1.97 10.99 -11.20
C PRO A 137 -0.88 10.51 -12.15
N LYS A 138 -0.77 11.16 -13.30
CA LYS A 138 0.35 10.97 -14.23
C LYS A 138 1.55 11.80 -13.76
N PHE A 139 2.11 11.47 -12.61
CA PHE A 139 3.34 12.11 -12.13
C PHE A 139 4.57 11.31 -12.53
N GLY A 140 5.59 11.99 -13.07
CA GLY A 140 6.96 11.50 -13.18
C GLY A 140 7.18 10.11 -13.78
N ASP A 141 8.40 9.60 -13.60
CA ASP A 141 8.74 8.22 -13.94
C ASP A 141 8.35 7.31 -12.77
N TYR A 142 7.56 6.28 -13.05
CA TYR A 142 7.35 5.18 -12.13
C TYR A 142 8.70 4.51 -11.82
N PHE A 143 9.04 4.33 -10.53
CA PHE A 143 10.14 3.44 -10.16
C PHE A 143 9.50 2.10 -9.79
N GLY A 144 9.63 1.14 -10.71
CA GLY A 144 8.92 -0.11 -10.62
C GLY A 144 9.47 -1.06 -9.58
N ILE A 145 8.57 -1.90 -9.10
CA ILE A 145 8.93 -3.14 -8.43
C ILE A 145 9.15 -4.14 -9.56
N GLU A 146 10.30 -4.83 -9.56
CA GLU A 146 10.60 -5.79 -10.63
C GLU A 146 9.56 -6.91 -10.66
N ASP A 147 8.90 -7.03 -11.82
CA ASP A 147 8.09 -8.19 -12.17
C ASP A 147 9.01 -9.32 -12.64
N GLY A 148 8.65 -10.56 -12.31
CA GLY A 148 9.33 -11.74 -12.86
C GLY A 148 9.68 -12.83 -11.87
N TYR A 149 9.49 -12.62 -10.56
CA TYR A 149 9.64 -13.71 -9.59
C TYR A 149 8.36 -14.54 -9.51
N TYR A 150 8.40 -15.76 -10.02
CA TYR A 150 7.36 -16.77 -9.84
C TYR A 150 8.00 -18.12 -9.55
N SER A 151 7.91 -18.56 -8.29
CA SER A 151 8.29 -19.92 -7.93
C SER A 151 7.30 -20.93 -8.50
N ASP A 152 7.76 -22.18 -8.73
CA ASP A 152 6.89 -23.21 -9.30
C ASP A 152 5.79 -23.63 -8.31
N GLU A 153 6.08 -23.61 -7.00
CA GLU A 153 5.05 -23.85 -5.98
C GLU A 153 4.00 -22.73 -6.00
N ALA A 154 4.41 -21.46 -6.15
CA ALA A 154 3.45 -20.35 -6.24
C ALA A 154 2.52 -20.46 -7.46
N LYS A 155 3.02 -20.95 -8.61
CA LYS A 155 2.20 -21.21 -9.81
C LYS A 155 1.17 -22.33 -9.56
N LYS A 156 1.59 -23.39 -8.87
CA LYS A 156 0.73 -24.52 -8.49
C LYS A 156 -0.35 -24.07 -7.53
N ILE A 157 0.00 -23.35 -6.46
CA ILE A 157 -0.96 -22.79 -5.50
C ILE A 157 -1.95 -21.86 -6.22
N LYS A 158 -1.48 -20.95 -7.07
CA LYS A 158 -2.35 -20.07 -7.87
C LYS A 158 -3.39 -20.86 -8.66
N THR A 159 -3.01 -22.00 -9.24
CA THR A 159 -3.92 -22.89 -9.98
C THR A 159 -4.94 -23.55 -9.06
N GLN A 160 -4.51 -24.01 -7.88
CA GLN A 160 -5.37 -24.67 -6.89
C GLN A 160 -6.39 -23.72 -6.27
N ILE A 161 -6.00 -22.48 -5.98
CA ILE A 161 -6.90 -21.52 -5.34
C ILE A 161 -7.76 -20.72 -6.33
N LYS A 162 -7.46 -20.79 -7.63
CA LYS A 162 -8.15 -20.06 -8.69
C LYS A 162 -9.68 -20.17 -8.63
N PRO A 163 -10.30 -21.34 -8.40
CA PRO A 163 -11.75 -21.43 -8.30
C PRO A 163 -12.35 -20.58 -7.17
N PHE A 164 -11.63 -20.42 -6.05
CA PHE A 164 -12.06 -19.57 -4.94
C PHE A 164 -11.94 -18.08 -5.29
N LEU A 165 -10.88 -17.71 -6.02
CA LEU A 165 -10.69 -16.35 -6.51
C LEU A 165 -11.79 -15.95 -7.50
N GLU A 166 -12.10 -16.82 -8.47
CA GLU A 166 -13.16 -16.58 -9.47
C GLU A 166 -14.55 -16.46 -8.83
N ALA A 167 -14.82 -17.24 -7.77
CA ALA A 167 -16.08 -17.16 -7.03
C ALA A 167 -16.24 -15.82 -6.27
N LEU A 168 -15.13 -15.18 -5.89
CA LEU A 168 -15.10 -13.86 -5.27
C LEU A 168 -15.27 -12.73 -6.30
N GLU A 169 -14.63 -12.82 -7.47
CA GLU A 169 -14.79 -11.85 -8.57
C GLU A 169 -16.24 -11.76 -9.07
N PHE A 170 -17.00 -12.86 -9.00
CA PHE A 170 -18.42 -12.83 -9.35
C PHE A 170 -19.24 -11.93 -8.41
N LEU A 171 -18.85 -11.80 -7.13
CA LEU A 171 -19.58 -10.98 -6.15
C LEU A 171 -19.41 -9.48 -6.35
N THR A 172 -18.43 -9.08 -7.15
CA THR A 172 -17.97 -7.69 -7.23
C THR A 172 -18.40 -7.00 -8.52
N LYS A 173 -19.07 -7.72 -9.44
CA LYS A 173 -19.64 -7.15 -10.66
C LYS A 173 -20.86 -6.30 -10.32
N ARG A 174 -20.73 -4.98 -10.40
CA ARG A 174 -21.87 -4.05 -10.49
C ARG A 174 -21.99 -3.60 -11.94
N GLU A 175 -23.22 -3.41 -12.45
CA GLU A 175 -23.42 -2.95 -13.83
C GLU A 175 -22.71 -1.61 -14.14
N GLU A 176 -22.45 -0.81 -13.10
CA GLU A 176 -21.83 0.52 -13.19
C GLU A 176 -20.37 0.58 -12.71
N GLN A 177 -19.80 -0.51 -12.18
CA GLN A 177 -18.40 -0.55 -11.74
C GLN A 177 -17.68 -1.75 -12.35
N PRO A 178 -16.48 -1.58 -12.92
CA PRO A 178 -15.74 -2.72 -13.46
C PRO A 178 -15.52 -3.79 -12.36
N ASN A 179 -15.54 -5.05 -12.76
CA ASN A 179 -15.46 -6.21 -11.85
C ASN A 179 -14.30 -6.06 -10.86
N GLN A 180 -14.50 -6.11 -9.53
CA GLN A 180 -13.33 -6.10 -8.65
C GLN A 180 -12.48 -7.33 -8.88
N GLU A 181 -11.30 -7.10 -9.45
CA GLU A 181 -10.28 -8.09 -9.72
C GLU A 181 -9.52 -8.36 -8.43
N LEU A 182 -9.33 -9.63 -8.12
CA LEU A 182 -8.42 -10.02 -7.05
C LEU A 182 -7.01 -9.98 -7.60
N ILE A 183 -6.15 -9.31 -6.86
CA ILE A 183 -4.75 -9.19 -7.18
C ILE A 183 -4.00 -10.24 -6.40
N TRP A 184 -3.12 -10.93 -7.12
CA TRP A 184 -2.25 -11.95 -6.59
C TRP A 184 -0.81 -11.62 -6.94
N GLU A 185 0.04 -11.54 -5.92
CA GLU A 185 1.45 -11.19 -6.08
C GLU A 185 2.37 -12.24 -5.46
N VAL A 186 3.57 -12.35 -6.02
CA VAL A 186 4.62 -13.26 -5.53
C VAL A 186 5.95 -12.51 -5.46
N ALA A 187 6.69 -12.74 -4.38
CA ALA A 187 8.02 -12.17 -4.17
C ALA A 187 8.88 -13.06 -3.26
N PRO A 188 10.21 -12.91 -3.27
CA PRO A 188 11.09 -13.69 -2.36
C PRO A 188 11.07 -13.20 -0.91
N SER A 189 10.37 -12.10 -0.58
CA SER A 189 10.25 -11.62 0.80
C SER A 189 8.88 -11.00 1.10
N LYS A 190 8.46 -11.04 2.37
CA LYS A 190 7.19 -10.45 2.85
C LYS A 190 7.07 -8.97 2.49
N THR A 191 8.13 -8.19 2.75
CA THR A 191 8.14 -6.76 2.46
C THR A 191 7.92 -6.49 0.97
N GLN A 192 8.59 -7.26 0.09
CA GLN A 192 8.41 -7.08 -1.35
C GLN A 192 7.01 -7.47 -1.82
N VAL A 193 6.43 -8.57 -1.33
CA VAL A 193 5.07 -8.96 -1.74
C VAL A 193 4.02 -7.93 -1.29
N LEU A 194 4.20 -7.34 -0.10
CA LEU A 194 3.33 -6.27 0.39
C LEU A 194 3.43 -5.01 -0.47
N ILE A 195 4.64 -4.58 -0.85
CA ILE A 195 4.81 -3.41 -1.74
C ILE A 195 4.18 -3.71 -3.11
N LYS A 196 4.34 -4.92 -3.65
CA LYS A 196 3.68 -5.33 -4.90
C LYS A 196 2.16 -5.25 -4.77
N LEU A 197 1.60 -5.85 -3.72
CA LEU A 197 0.15 -5.80 -3.48
C LEU A 197 -0.34 -4.36 -3.40
N LEU A 198 0.29 -3.51 -2.60
CA LEU A 198 -0.09 -2.10 -2.45
C LEU A 198 -0.07 -1.36 -3.78
N ASN A 199 0.93 -1.63 -4.61
CA ASN A 199 1.10 -0.96 -5.90
C ASN A 199 0.09 -1.47 -6.94
N SER A 200 -0.01 -2.80 -7.10
CA SER A 200 -0.93 -3.43 -8.06
C SER A 200 -2.39 -3.15 -7.69
N SER A 201 -2.71 -3.00 -6.39
CA SER A 201 -4.04 -2.60 -5.91
C SER A 201 -4.29 -1.11 -5.95
N GLN A 202 -3.33 -0.34 -6.46
CA GLN A 202 -3.36 1.11 -6.60
C GLN A 202 -3.45 1.88 -5.27
N TYR A 203 -3.28 1.23 -4.12
CA TYR A 203 -3.24 1.90 -2.82
C TYR A 203 -2.05 2.84 -2.68
N ILE A 204 -0.92 2.46 -3.28
CA ILE A 204 0.26 3.30 -3.37
C ILE A 204 0.62 3.51 -4.83
N GLN A 205 1.25 4.65 -5.11
CA GLN A 205 1.92 4.91 -6.38
C GLN A 205 3.32 5.44 -6.07
N THR A 206 4.31 4.91 -6.78
CA THR A 206 5.73 5.11 -6.47
C THR A 206 6.46 5.78 -7.62
N TYR A 207 7.02 6.96 -7.37
CA TYR A 207 7.62 7.80 -8.41
C TYR A 207 9.05 8.19 -8.08
N LYS A 208 9.89 8.32 -9.12
CA LYS A 208 11.09 9.14 -9.01
C LYS A 208 10.66 10.54 -8.60
N TYR A 209 11.46 11.17 -7.74
CA TYR A 209 11.14 12.52 -7.29
C TYR A 209 10.98 13.47 -8.47
N PHE A 210 9.81 14.11 -8.57
CA PHE A 210 9.43 14.98 -9.68
C PHE A 210 9.34 16.46 -9.29
N GLY A 211 9.70 16.81 -8.05
CA GLY A 211 9.58 18.19 -7.55
C GLY A 211 8.19 18.52 -7.00
N LEU A 212 8.16 19.39 -6.00
CA LEU A 212 6.94 20.06 -5.52
C LEU A 212 6.81 21.43 -6.18
N LYS A 213 5.68 22.12 -6.01
CA LYS A 213 5.49 23.48 -6.57
C LYS A 213 6.45 24.54 -5.97
N HIS A 214 7.15 24.21 -4.88
CA HIS A 214 7.96 25.13 -4.09
C HIS A 214 9.46 25.00 -4.36
N GLN A 215 10.02 25.93 -5.13
CA GLN A 215 11.42 25.85 -5.59
C GLN A 215 12.44 25.79 -4.45
N ARG A 216 12.26 26.58 -3.37
CA ARG A 216 13.17 26.57 -2.21
C ARG A 216 13.22 25.20 -1.54
N LEU A 217 12.06 24.59 -1.34
CA LEU A 217 11.92 23.24 -0.79
C LEU A 217 12.57 22.19 -1.69
N ASN A 218 12.33 22.26 -3.00
CA ASN A 218 12.95 21.35 -3.98
C ASN A 218 14.47 21.41 -3.93
N ASN A 219 15.03 22.61 -3.94
CA ASN A 219 16.48 22.82 -3.90
C ASN A 219 17.07 22.26 -2.61
N PHE A 220 16.40 22.46 -1.48
CA PHE A 220 16.82 21.87 -0.21
C PHE A 220 16.83 20.34 -0.29
N MET A 221 15.72 19.71 -0.66
CA MET A 221 15.63 18.24 -0.71
C MET A 221 16.63 17.62 -1.68
N LEU A 222 16.82 18.19 -2.87
CA LEU A 222 17.78 17.69 -3.86
C LEU A 222 19.24 17.84 -3.39
N SER A 223 19.55 18.88 -2.61
CA SER A 223 20.91 19.12 -2.11
C SER A 223 21.26 18.29 -0.87
N GLN A 224 20.26 17.93 -0.05
CA GLN A 224 20.49 17.27 1.24
C GLN A 224 20.20 15.77 1.22
N LEU A 225 19.35 15.30 0.30
CA LEU A 225 18.80 13.94 0.31
C LEU A 225 19.32 13.11 -0.86
N LYS A 226 19.66 11.86 -0.57
CA LYS A 226 19.96 10.81 -1.55
C LYS A 226 18.72 9.92 -1.72
N GLN A 227 18.65 9.22 -2.86
CA GLN A 227 17.56 8.27 -3.14
C GLN A 227 16.15 8.89 -2.97
N LEU A 228 16.01 10.18 -3.30
CA LEU A 228 14.77 10.93 -3.13
C LEU A 228 13.67 10.33 -4.01
N ARG A 229 12.54 10.01 -3.39
CA ARG A 229 11.38 9.37 -4.01
C ARG A 229 10.11 10.11 -3.63
N THR A 230 9.07 9.93 -4.43
CA THR A 230 7.72 10.39 -4.12
C THR A 230 6.77 9.21 -4.03
N TYR A 231 6.00 9.15 -2.95
CA TYR A 231 4.93 8.19 -2.73
C TYR A 231 3.60 8.93 -2.72
N VAL A 232 2.62 8.44 -3.46
CA VAL A 232 1.22 8.85 -3.33
C VAL A 232 0.47 7.71 -2.66
N ILE A 233 -0.15 7.97 -1.53
CA ILE A 233 -0.82 6.98 -0.69
C ILE A 233 -2.20 7.54 -0.36
N GLU A 234 -3.23 7.01 -1.01
CA GLU A 234 -4.57 7.61 -0.98
C GLU A 234 -4.55 9.10 -1.37
N SER A 235 -4.93 10.00 -0.46
CA SER A 235 -4.86 11.44 -0.63
C SER A 235 -3.54 12.04 -0.10
N GLY A 236 -2.58 11.25 0.37
CA GLY A 236 -1.31 11.73 0.89
C GLY A 236 -0.20 11.72 -0.17
N ILE A 237 0.61 12.77 -0.22
CA ILE A 237 1.86 12.84 -1.01
C ILE A 237 3.02 12.90 -0.03
N TYR A 238 4.01 12.03 -0.23
CA TYR A 238 5.21 11.94 0.60
C TYR A 238 6.44 12.05 -0.29
N ALA A 239 7.27 13.07 -0.08
CA ALA A 239 8.59 13.16 -0.69
C ALA A 239 9.64 12.86 0.37
N VAL A 240 10.41 11.79 0.19
CA VAL A 240 11.32 11.27 1.23
C VAL A 240 12.63 10.79 0.61
N GLY A 241 13.72 11.07 1.30
CA GLY A 241 15.05 10.64 0.89
C GLY A 241 15.98 10.43 2.08
N GLN A 242 17.07 9.74 1.82
CA GLN A 242 18.05 9.36 2.82
C GLN A 242 19.07 10.48 3.06
N ILE A 243 19.33 10.83 4.31
CA ILE A 243 20.39 11.77 4.69
C ILE A 243 21.73 11.03 4.88
N LEU A 244 22.84 11.78 5.00
CA LEU A 244 24.20 11.22 4.96
C LEU A 244 24.49 10.17 6.04
N ASN A 245 23.85 10.27 7.21
CA ASN A 245 24.05 9.33 8.32
C ASN A 245 23.18 8.06 8.22
N GLY A 246 22.35 7.94 7.17
CA GLY A 246 21.50 6.77 6.92
C GLY A 246 20.04 6.93 7.31
N ASP A 247 19.68 7.91 8.15
CA ASP A 247 18.29 8.25 8.48
C ASP A 247 17.54 8.76 7.23
N TRP A 248 16.22 8.82 7.30
CA TRP A 248 15.40 9.40 6.23
C TRP A 248 14.70 10.66 6.70
N LEU A 249 14.62 11.63 5.79
CA LEU A 249 13.97 12.91 6.00
C LEU A 249 13.01 13.14 4.83
N GLY A 250 11.86 13.74 5.10
CA GLY A 250 10.89 14.02 4.06
C GLY A 250 9.88 15.06 4.45
N VAL A 251 8.96 15.31 3.52
CA VAL A 251 7.76 16.11 3.72
C VAL A 251 6.54 15.30 3.31
N SER A 252 5.43 15.54 3.98
CA SER A 252 4.12 15.02 3.62
C SER A 252 3.09 16.13 3.45
N THR A 253 2.11 15.91 2.60
CA THR A 253 0.95 16.81 2.49
C THR A 253 -0.26 16.02 2.01
N SER A 254 -1.46 16.57 2.18
CA SER A 254 -2.69 16.00 1.65
C SER A 254 -3.02 16.65 0.30
N GLY A 255 -3.15 15.85 -0.75
CA GLY A 255 -3.68 16.25 -2.05
C GLY A 255 -5.11 15.74 -2.22
N TYR A 256 -6.03 16.65 -2.47
CA TYR A 256 -7.35 16.31 -3.01
C TYR A 256 -7.31 16.50 -4.53
N TRP A 257 -7.66 15.45 -5.26
CA TRP A 257 -7.68 15.45 -6.71
C TRP A 257 -9.14 15.61 -7.15
N ASP A 258 -9.43 16.70 -7.87
CA ASP A 258 -10.70 16.92 -8.58
C ASP A 258 -10.68 16.27 -9.97
#